data_AF-A0A257ZIA5-F1
#
_entry.id   AF-A0A257ZIA5-F1
#
_cell.length_a   1.000
_cell.length_b   1.000
_cell.length_c   1.000
_cell.angle_alpha   90.00
_cell.angle_beta   90.00
_cell.angle_gamma   90.00
#
_symmetry.space_group_name_H-M   'P 1'
#
loop_
_entity.id
_entity.type
_entity.pdbx_description
1 polymer ?
#
loop_
_entity_poly.entity_id
_entity_poly.type
_entity_poly.pdbx_seq_one_letter_code
_entity_poly.pdbx_strand_id
1 'polypeptide(L)' 'MDPKAISRHRTEVAGFARAVKGDDVTFVALTWADLLAQWSRTAPLVAHTAAVRGWFGGL' A
#
# COMPACT_ATOMS: atom_id res chain seq x y z
N MET A 1 15.41 -4.02 -2.92
CA MET A 1 14.11 -4.70 -2.71
C MET A 1 14.34 -6.20 -2.87
N ASP A 2 14.06 -7.01 -1.84
CA ASP A 2 14.19 -8.47 -1.90
C ASP A 2 12.84 -9.11 -2.26
N PRO A 3 12.72 -9.80 -3.41
CA PRO A 3 11.49 -10.47 -3.82
C PRO A 3 10.95 -11.49 -2.80
N LYS A 4 11.84 -12.18 -2.07
CA LYS A 4 11.43 -13.18 -1.07
C LYS A 4 10.78 -12.52 0.14
N ALA A 5 11.37 -11.42 0.63
CA ALA A 5 10.79 -10.63 1.71
C ALA A 5 9.40 -10.06 1.32
N ILE A 6 9.26 -9.55 0.09
CA ILE A 6 7.96 -9.05 -0.42
C ILE A 6 6.91 -10.16 -0.47
N SER A 7 7.28 -11.35 -0.99
CA SER A 7 6.37 -12.49 -1.05
C SER A 7 5.94 -12.95 0.33
N ARG A 8 6.85 -12.98 1.30
CA ARG A 8 6.55 -13.32 2.69
C ARG A 8 5.56 -12.32 3.30
N HIS A 9 5.82 -11.02 3.14
CA HIS A 9 4.96 -9.97 3.68
C HIS A 9 3.53 -10.04 3.13
N ARG A 10 3.37 -10.31 1.82
CA ARG A 10 2.05 -10.50 1.21
C ARG A 10 1.27 -11.67 1.83
N THR A 11 1.95 -12.76 2.14
CA THR A 11 1.36 -13.91 2.84
C THR A 11 0.93 -13.55 4.26
N GLU A 12 1.74 -12.77 4.98
CA GLU A 12 1.42 -12.28 6.33
C GLU A 12 0.16 -11.39 6.32
N VAL A 13 0.06 -10.44 5.38
CA VAL A 13 -1.14 -9.60 5.21
C VAL A 13 -2.38 -10.44 4.91
N ALA A 14 -2.28 -11.44 4.02
CA ALA A 14 -3.40 -12.32 3.73
C ALA A 14 -3.81 -13.18 4.94
N GLY A 15 -2.84 -13.61 5.76
CA GLY A 15 -3.09 -14.32 7.01
C GLY A 15 -3.84 -13.44 8.02
N PHE A 16 -3.36 -12.21 8.22
CA PHE A 16 -3.97 -11.23 9.09
C PHE A 16 -5.39 -10.89 8.65
N ALA A 17 -5.60 -10.59 7.37
CA ALA A 17 -6.90 -10.30 6.78
C ALA A 17 -7.94 -11.40 7.03
N ARG A 18 -7.51 -12.68 7.00
CA ARG A 18 -8.39 -13.81 7.35
C ARG A 18 -8.72 -13.87 8.83
N ALA A 19 -7.74 -13.58 9.70
CA ALA A 19 -7.91 -13.63 11.15
C ALA A 19 -8.87 -12.55 11.67
N VAL A 20 -8.91 -11.39 11.01
CA VAL A 20 -9.78 -10.25 11.37
C VAL A 20 -11.09 -10.21 10.58
N LYS A 21 -11.39 -11.25 9.79
CA LYS A 21 -12.61 -11.33 8.97
C LYS A 21 -13.84 -11.45 9.87
N GLY A 22 -14.45 -10.31 10.19
CA GLY A 22 -15.57 -10.17 11.12
C GLY A 22 -15.70 -8.74 11.66
N ASP A 23 -14.60 -7.98 11.68
CA ASP A 23 -14.63 -6.52 11.84
C ASP A 23 -15.02 -5.88 10.50
N ASP A 24 -15.73 -4.74 10.52
CA ASP A 24 -16.23 -4.00 9.33
C ASP A 24 -15.11 -3.42 8.41
N VAL A 25 -13.90 -4.00 8.44
CA VAL A 25 -12.70 -3.53 7.75
C VAL A 25 -12.14 -4.61 6.85
N THR A 26 -11.88 -4.25 5.58
CA THR A 26 -11.21 -5.12 4.61
C THR A 26 -9.75 -4.73 4.47
N PHE A 27 -8.85 -5.71 4.57
CA PHE A 27 -7.41 -5.52 4.32
C PHE A 27 -7.07 -5.89 2.89
N VAL A 28 -6.43 -4.97 2.17
CA VAL A 28 -5.98 -5.16 0.78
C VAL A 28 -4.47 -4.97 0.72
N ALA A 29 -3.78 -5.90 0.05
CA ALA A 29 -2.36 -5.74 -0.21
C ALA A 29 -2.14 -4.62 -1.24
N LEU A 30 -1.57 -3.50 -0.81
CA LEU A 30 -1.23 -2.36 -1.67
C LEU A 30 0.28 -2.30 -1.90
N THR A 31 0.68 -2.04 -3.15
CA THR A 31 2.06 -1.63 -3.43
C THR A 31 2.25 -0.14 -3.16
N TRP A 32 3.50 0.30 -3.07
CA TRP A 32 3.83 1.72 -2.98
C TRP A 32 3.27 2.52 -4.16
N ALA A 33 3.39 1.97 -5.37
CA ALA A 33 2.82 2.59 -6.57
C ALA A 33 1.29 2.73 -6.49
N ASP A 34 0.60 1.69 -5.99
CA ASP A 34 -0.86 1.73 -5.80
C ASP A 34 -1.26 2.80 -4.78
N LEU A 35 -0.54 2.88 -3.66
CA LEU A 35 -0.77 3.89 -2.63
C LEU A 35 -0.66 5.30 -3.18
N LEU A 36 0.44 5.60 -3.90
CA LEU A 36 0.63 6.90 -4.52
C LEU A 36 -0.44 7.18 -5.60
N ALA A 37 -0.89 6.16 -6.35
CA ALA A 37 -1.94 6.32 -7.35
C ALA A 37 -3.33 6.59 -6.72
N GLN A 38 -3.59 6.08 -5.51
CA GLN A 38 -4.80 6.38 -4.76
C GLN A 38 -4.74 7.78 -4.17
N TRP A 39 -3.62 8.15 -3.53
CA TRP A 39 -3.48 9.46 -2.91
C TRP A 39 -3.51 10.61 -3.91
N SER A 40 -3.01 10.41 -5.14
CA SER A 40 -3.09 11.42 -6.18
C SER A 40 -4.52 11.75 -6.62
N ARG A 41 -5.52 10.92 -6.28
CA ARG A 41 -6.93 11.18 -6.56
C ARG A 41 -7.64 11.93 -5.42
N THR A 42 -6.99 12.08 -4.28
CA THR A 42 -7.51 12.79 -3.11
C THR A 42 -7.00 14.21 -3.14
N ALA A 43 -7.88 15.19 -3.43
CA ALA A 43 -7.47 16.57 -3.71
C ALA A 43 -6.52 17.20 -2.66
N PRO A 44 -6.75 17.04 -1.33
CA PRO A 44 -5.81 17.54 -0.31
C PRO A 44 -4.41 16.91 -0.35
N LEU A 45 -4.25 15.72 -0.94
CA LEU A 45 -3.00 14.94 -0.93
C LEU A 45 -2.18 15.08 -2.21
N VAL A 46 -2.69 15.76 -3.24
CA VAL A 46 -2.06 15.80 -4.58
C VAL A 46 -0.62 16.34 -4.51
N ALA A 47 -0.42 17.51 -3.87
CA ALA A 47 0.91 18.12 -3.75
C ALA A 47 1.89 17.25 -2.95
N HIS A 48 1.40 16.65 -1.86
CA HIS A 48 2.20 15.75 -1.03
C HIS A 48 2.61 14.49 -1.81
N THR A 49 1.66 13.88 -2.53
CA THR A 49 1.91 12.69 -3.35
C THR A 49 2.94 12.97 -4.44
N ALA A 50 2.88 14.15 -5.08
CA ALA A 50 3.86 14.57 -6.07
C ALA A 50 5.25 14.75 -5.45
N ALA A 51 5.35 15.38 -4.28
CA ALA A 51 6.62 15.52 -3.55
C ALA A 51 7.21 14.16 -3.18
N VAL A 52 6.42 13.29 -2.55
CA VAL A 52 6.85 11.94 -2.16
C VAL A 52 7.32 11.13 -3.37
N ARG A 53 6.58 11.17 -4.49
CA ARG A 53 7.01 10.53 -5.74
C ARG A 53 8.31 11.11 -6.30
N GLY A 54 8.52 12.42 -6.20
CA GLY A 54 9.75 13.07 -6.64
C GLY A 54 10.98 12.65 -5.84
N TRP A 55 10.83 12.43 -4.53
CA TRP A 55 11.92 12.05 -3.63
C TRP A 55 12.24 10.55 -3.68
N PHE A 56 11.20 9.70 -3.77
CA PHE A 56 11.35 8.25 -3.61
C PHE A 56 11.00 7.44 -4.87
N GLY A 57 10.54 8.07 -5.95
CA GLY A 57 10.10 7.36 -7.14
C GLY A 57 8.93 6.40 -6.88
N GLY A 58 8.80 5.39 -7.75
CA GLY A 58 7.78 4.32 -7.64
C GLY A 58 8.27 3.07 -6.92
N LEU A 59 9.22 3.21 -5.98
CA LEU A 59 9.97 2.11 -5.35
C LEU A 59 9.15 1.19 -4.44
#